data_AF-A0A7X8VNU6-F1
#
_entry.id   AF-A0A7X8VNU6-F1
#
_cell.length_a   1.000
_cell.length_b   1.000
_cell.length_c   1.000
_cell.angle_alpha   90.00
_cell.angle_beta   90.00
_cell.angle_gamma   90.00
#
_symmetry.space_group_name_H-M   'P 1'
#
loop_
_entity.id
_entity.type
_entity.pdbx_description
1 polymer ?
#
loop_
_entity_poly.entity_id
_entity_poly.type
_entity_poly.pdbx_seq_one_letter_code
_entity_poly.pdbx_strand_id
1 'polypeptide(L)'
;MLNSTSRARKNRICLCLALLLLGACRSVQPLQRAMAGLYPTVDISISLDELQAWQGEAETLKRALQEMKLWPMLKQAGLPENELQLLHRGLAEHGYAEIDLRRTNSPLIWVNFNSKNGETLEIGAAFHHLPPPECRNHKKLEPGEAEQKTRYVRRNQRLEAQSILLWKLPELKNHSRICLVYRQEQAGKISHYEMKSSFEKTSLAPLPE
;
A
#
# COMPACT_ATOMS: atom_id res chain seq x y z
N MET A 1 -21.50 -59.05 28.35
CA MET A 1 -21.86 -57.90 27.50
C MET A 1 -21.54 -56.55 28.18
N LEU A 2 -20.25 -56.23 28.44
CA LEU A 2 -19.86 -54.99 29.17
C LEU A 2 -18.81 -54.11 28.45
N ASN A 3 -18.40 -54.45 27.22
CA ASN A 3 -17.29 -53.75 26.54
C ASN A 3 -17.70 -52.62 25.59
N SER A 4 -19.01 -52.45 25.30
CA SER A 4 -19.50 -51.45 24.33
C SER A 4 -19.45 -50.01 24.87
N THR A 5 -19.80 -49.81 26.14
CA THR A 5 -19.92 -48.48 26.75
C THR A 5 -18.57 -47.82 27.03
N SER A 6 -17.54 -48.61 27.36
CA SER A 6 -16.17 -48.12 27.61
C SER A 6 -15.50 -47.57 26.34
N ARG A 7 -15.73 -48.23 25.20
CA ARG A 7 -15.17 -47.82 23.90
C ARG A 7 -15.80 -46.51 23.39
N ALA A 8 -17.12 -46.38 23.54
CA ALA A 8 -17.83 -45.16 23.19
C ALA A 8 -17.37 -43.94 24.03
N ARG A 9 -17.06 -44.15 25.32
CA ARG A 9 -16.57 -43.09 26.21
C ARG A 9 -15.17 -42.62 25.83
N LYS A 10 -14.25 -43.55 25.51
CA LYS A 10 -12.90 -43.23 25.03
C LYS A 10 -12.91 -42.47 23.71
N ASN A 11 -13.76 -42.86 22.76
CA ASN A 11 -13.90 -42.18 21.47
C ASN A 11 -14.42 -40.75 21.62
N ARG A 12 -15.35 -40.50 22.55
CA ARG A 12 -15.85 -39.14 22.86
C ARG A 12 -14.76 -38.27 23.48
N ILE A 13 -13.97 -38.81 24.41
CA ILE A 13 -12.85 -38.09 25.04
C ILE A 13 -11.80 -37.72 23.99
N CYS A 14 -11.40 -38.65 23.12
CA CYS A 14 -10.46 -38.38 22.03
C CYS A 14 -11.00 -37.35 21.04
N LEU A 15 -12.29 -37.39 20.69
CA LEU A 15 -12.92 -36.40 19.82
C LEU A 15 -12.95 -35.01 20.47
N CYS A 16 -13.30 -34.92 21.76
CA CYS A 16 -13.26 -33.65 22.49
C CYS A 16 -11.84 -33.08 22.60
N LEU A 17 -10.84 -33.93 22.86
CA LEU A 17 -9.43 -33.52 22.85
C LEU A 17 -8.98 -33.03 21.47
N ALA A 18 -9.36 -33.74 20.39
CA ALA A 18 -9.06 -33.30 19.03
C ALA A 18 -9.74 -31.95 18.70
N LEU A 19 -10.99 -31.75 19.11
CA LEU A 19 -11.71 -30.48 18.90
C LEU A 19 -11.11 -29.33 19.72
N LEU A 20 -10.63 -29.59 20.95
CA LEU A 20 -9.93 -28.60 21.78
C LEU A 20 -8.56 -28.23 21.18
N LEU A 21 -7.81 -29.21 20.67
CA LEU A 21 -6.51 -28.99 20.02
C LEU A 21 -6.67 -28.23 18.69
N LEU A 22 -7.70 -28.54 17.89
CA LEU A 22 -8.04 -27.78 16.68
C LEU A 22 -8.54 -26.36 16.99
N GLY A 23 -9.21 -26.18 18.14
CA GLY A 23 -9.61 -24.86 18.65
C GLY A 23 -8.43 -24.00 19.10
N ALA A 24 -7.33 -24.59 19.54
CA ALA A 24 -6.11 -23.88 19.92
C ALA A 24 -5.32 -23.32 18.71
N CYS A 25 -5.58 -23.81 17.49
CA CYS A 25 -4.96 -23.30 16.26
C CYS A 25 -5.63 -22.04 15.70
N ARG A 26 -6.58 -21.41 16.41
CA ARG A 26 -7.50 -20.41 15.85
C ARG A 26 -7.17 -18.93 16.11
N SER A 27 -6.00 -18.58 16.63
CA SER A 27 -5.76 -17.19 17.07
C SER A 27 -4.47 -16.53 16.58
N VAL A 28 -4.04 -16.80 15.34
CA VAL A 28 -3.19 -15.80 14.65
C VAL A 28 -4.13 -14.74 14.09
N GLN A 29 -4.51 -13.79 14.95
CA GLN A 29 -5.22 -12.60 14.47
C GLN A 29 -4.26 -11.82 13.57
N PRO A 30 -4.70 -11.42 12.36
CA PRO A 30 -3.88 -10.59 11.52
C PRO A 30 -3.58 -9.28 12.24
N LEU A 31 -2.32 -8.84 12.16
CA LEU A 31 -1.89 -7.57 12.71
C LEU A 31 -2.78 -6.43 12.20
N GLN A 32 -3.35 -5.64 13.11
CA GLN A 32 -4.16 -4.45 12.81
C GLN A 32 -3.30 -3.17 12.78
N ARG A 33 -2.11 -3.28 12.18
CA ARG A 33 -1.18 -2.15 11.99
C ARG A 33 -0.70 -2.09 10.55
N ALA A 34 -0.18 -0.94 10.17
CA ALA A 34 0.51 -0.80 8.89
C ALA A 34 1.71 -1.76 8.84
N MET A 35 1.87 -2.45 7.71
CA MET A 35 2.93 -3.44 7.50
C MET A 35 3.69 -3.14 6.23
N ALA A 36 5.02 -3.11 6.31
CA ALA A 36 5.85 -3.05 5.12
C ALA A 36 5.91 -4.43 4.44
N GLY A 37 5.90 -4.41 3.11
CA GLY A 37 6.06 -5.55 2.24
C GLY A 37 7.11 -5.27 1.16
N LEU A 38 7.78 -6.32 0.70
CA LEU A 38 8.85 -6.22 -0.32
C LEU A 38 8.41 -6.77 -1.69
N TYR A 39 7.15 -7.18 -1.82
CA TYR A 39 6.58 -7.77 -3.02
C TYR A 39 5.34 -6.98 -3.44
N PRO A 40 5.06 -6.86 -4.75
CA PRO A 40 3.95 -6.05 -5.24
C PRO A 40 2.61 -6.75 -5.00
N THR A 41 2.04 -6.54 -3.82
CA THR A 41 0.70 -7.05 -3.48
C THR A 41 -0.37 -5.96 -3.57
N VAL A 42 0.01 -4.69 -3.54
CA VAL A 42 -0.91 -3.55 -3.63
C VAL A 42 -1.01 -2.97 -5.04
N ASP A 43 0.10 -2.91 -5.77
CA ASP A 43 0.15 -2.49 -7.17
C ASP A 43 0.68 -3.61 -8.07
N ILE A 44 -0.25 -4.49 -8.43
CA ILE A 44 0.00 -5.66 -9.30
C ILE A 44 0.25 -5.30 -10.77
N SER A 45 0.20 -4.01 -11.14
CA SER A 45 0.52 -3.56 -12.50
C SER A 45 2.02 -3.40 -12.73
N ILE A 46 2.81 -3.38 -11.64
CA ILE A 46 4.25 -3.22 -11.68
C ILE A 46 4.91 -4.58 -11.92
N SER A 47 5.78 -4.65 -12.93
CA SER A 47 6.67 -5.79 -13.17
C SER A 47 7.98 -5.55 -12.43
N LEU A 48 8.39 -6.48 -11.56
CA LEU A 48 9.66 -6.37 -10.84
C LEU A 48 10.88 -6.36 -11.77
N ASP A 49 10.77 -7.01 -12.94
CA ASP A 49 11.84 -7.06 -13.95
C ASP A 49 12.10 -5.69 -14.61
N GLU A 50 11.17 -4.74 -14.49
CA GLU A 50 11.30 -3.38 -15.00
C GLU A 50 11.89 -2.39 -13.98
N LEU A 51 12.14 -2.86 -12.75
CA LEU A 51 12.61 -2.02 -11.65
C LEU A 51 14.12 -2.15 -11.45
N GLN A 52 14.71 -1.08 -10.93
CA GLN A 52 16.13 -1.02 -10.61
C GLN A 52 16.32 -0.63 -9.15
N ALA A 53 17.35 -1.21 -8.54
CA ALA A 53 17.80 -0.88 -7.20
C ALA A 53 17.93 0.65 -7.01
N TRP A 54 17.17 1.18 -6.05
CA TRP A 54 17.20 2.60 -5.74
C TRP A 54 18.34 2.93 -4.77
N GLN A 55 19.22 3.83 -5.18
CA GLN A 55 20.47 4.15 -4.47
C GLN A 55 20.33 5.35 -3.51
N GLY A 56 19.23 5.42 -2.76
CA GLY A 56 18.96 6.49 -1.78
C GLY A 56 19.18 6.08 -0.33
N GLU A 57 18.93 7.01 0.60
CA GLU A 57 19.02 6.76 2.04
C GLU A 57 17.63 6.59 2.67
N ALA A 58 17.54 5.91 3.82
CA ALA A 58 16.29 5.78 4.57
C ALA A 58 15.71 7.15 4.99
N GLU A 59 16.56 8.13 5.31
CA GLU A 59 16.12 9.50 5.64
C GLU A 59 15.50 10.22 4.43
N THR A 60 16.01 9.97 3.22
CA THR A 60 15.41 10.47 1.98
C THR A 60 13.99 9.96 1.80
N LEU A 61 13.76 8.67 2.09
CA LEU A 61 12.43 8.04 2.03
C LEU A 61 11.46 8.68 3.04
N LYS A 62 11.92 8.93 4.27
CA LYS A 62 11.13 9.59 5.31
C LYS A 62 10.76 11.02 4.93
N ARG A 63 11.70 11.79 4.39
CA ARG A 63 11.44 13.16 3.90
C ARG A 63 10.41 13.16 2.78
N ALA A 64 10.53 12.26 1.80
CA ALA A 64 9.55 12.12 0.73
C ALA A 64 8.13 11.84 1.27
N LEU A 65 8.02 10.94 2.27
CA LEU A 65 6.75 10.67 2.96
C LEU A 65 6.23 11.88 3.77
N GLN A 66 7.11 12.67 4.36
CA GLN A 66 6.74 13.90 5.08
C GLN A 66 6.29 15.01 4.12
N GLU A 67 6.93 15.15 2.97
CA GLU A 67 6.55 16.11 1.94
C GLU A 67 5.16 15.82 1.38
N MET A 68 4.83 14.55 1.16
CA MET A 68 3.47 14.11 0.78
C MET A 68 2.47 14.11 1.95
N LYS A 69 2.89 14.49 3.16
CA LYS A 69 2.10 14.43 4.41
C LYS A 69 1.59 13.02 4.76
N LEU A 70 2.22 11.98 4.23
CA LEU A 70 1.87 10.57 4.51
C LEU A 70 2.47 10.07 5.83
N TRP A 71 3.66 10.56 6.21
CA TRP A 71 4.38 10.06 7.38
C TRP A 71 3.55 10.09 8.68
N PRO A 72 2.87 11.20 9.06
CA PRO A 72 2.04 11.23 10.26
C PRO A 72 0.89 10.20 10.22
N MET A 73 0.29 9.98 9.04
CA MET A 73 -0.80 8.99 8.88
C MET A 73 -0.28 7.56 9.04
N LEU A 74 0.91 7.27 8.52
CA LEU A 74 1.57 5.97 8.70
C LEU A 74 1.90 5.71 10.17
N LYS A 75 2.39 6.72 10.90
CA LYS A 75 2.62 6.64 12.35
C LYS A 75 1.32 6.39 13.11
N GLN A 76 0.25 7.09 12.78
CA GLN A 76 -1.07 6.89 13.39
C GLN A 76 -1.65 5.50 13.11
N ALA A 77 -1.38 4.94 11.92
CA ALA A 77 -1.73 3.57 11.55
C ALA A 77 -0.82 2.51 12.20
N GLY A 78 0.09 2.92 13.09
CA GLY A 78 0.93 2.03 13.89
C GLY A 78 2.16 1.49 13.17
N LEU A 79 2.68 2.18 12.13
CA LEU A 79 3.94 1.81 11.48
C LEU A 79 5.14 2.02 12.44
N PRO A 80 5.86 0.94 12.82
CA PRO A 80 7.09 1.07 13.59
C PRO A 80 8.20 1.79 12.82
N GLU A 81 9.07 2.51 13.52
CA GLU A 81 10.19 3.25 12.90
C GLU A 81 11.16 2.34 12.13
N ASN A 82 11.39 1.12 12.64
CA ASN A 82 12.31 0.17 12.01
C ASN A 82 11.77 -0.38 10.67
N GLU A 83 10.48 -0.27 10.37
CA GLU A 83 9.94 -0.63 9.05
C GLU A 83 10.51 0.26 7.94
N LEU A 84 10.94 1.49 8.26
CA LEU A 84 11.58 2.37 7.27
C LEU A 84 12.86 1.75 6.71
N GLN A 85 13.63 1.06 7.55
CA GLN A 85 14.83 0.32 7.12
C GLN A 85 14.48 -0.88 6.25
N LEU A 86 13.35 -1.54 6.53
CA LEU A 86 12.85 -2.64 5.69
C LEU A 86 12.43 -2.13 4.31
N LEU A 87 11.70 -1.02 4.24
CA LEU A 87 11.32 -0.37 2.98
C LEU A 87 12.54 0.06 2.17
N HIS A 88 13.52 0.69 2.84
CA HIS A 88 14.78 1.08 2.23
C HIS A 88 15.52 -0.12 1.66
N ARG A 89 15.61 -1.23 2.41
CA ARG A 89 16.21 -2.47 1.94
C ARG A 89 15.51 -3.02 0.68
N GLY A 90 14.18 -3.06 0.66
CA GLY A 90 13.42 -3.48 -0.52
C GLY A 90 13.73 -2.65 -1.75
N LEU A 91 13.76 -1.33 -1.57
CA LEU A 91 14.12 -0.40 -2.63
C LEU A 91 15.57 -0.57 -3.10
N ALA A 92 16.52 -0.77 -2.18
CA ALA A 92 17.94 -0.95 -2.50
C ALA A 92 18.24 -2.31 -3.17
N GLU A 93 17.49 -3.37 -2.86
CA GLU A 93 17.71 -4.70 -3.43
C GLU A 93 16.91 -4.94 -4.72
N HIS A 94 15.68 -4.41 -4.80
CA HIS A 94 14.71 -4.77 -5.85
C HIS A 94 14.06 -3.56 -6.54
N GLY A 95 14.37 -2.34 -6.10
CA GLY A 95 13.70 -1.15 -6.63
C GLY A 95 12.21 -1.07 -6.26
N TYR A 96 11.75 -1.85 -5.27
CA TYR A 96 10.35 -1.90 -4.86
C TYR A 96 10.18 -2.06 -3.35
N ALA A 97 9.19 -1.37 -2.80
CA ALA A 97 8.63 -1.67 -1.49
C ALA A 97 7.17 -1.22 -1.42
N GLU A 98 6.42 -1.70 -0.43
CA GLU A 98 5.05 -1.26 -0.18
C GLU A 98 4.74 -1.23 1.32
N ILE A 99 3.69 -0.50 1.69
CA ILE A 99 3.05 -0.55 3.00
C ILE A 99 1.58 -0.89 2.75
N ASP A 100 1.11 -1.97 3.36
CA ASP A 100 -0.29 -2.35 3.37
C ASP A 100 -0.98 -1.78 4.62
N LEU A 101 -2.06 -1.03 4.39
CA LEU A 101 -2.89 -0.42 5.44
C LEU A 101 -4.34 -0.92 5.40
N ARG A 102 -4.69 -1.87 4.51
CA ARG A 102 -6.07 -2.37 4.31
C ARG A 102 -6.75 -2.90 5.57
N ARG A 103 -5.96 -3.28 6.58
CA ARG A 103 -6.43 -3.87 7.86
C ARG A 103 -6.43 -2.86 9.01
N THR A 104 -6.10 -1.61 8.73
CA THR A 104 -6.02 -0.53 9.71
C THR A 104 -7.23 0.40 9.54
N ASN A 105 -7.57 1.14 10.60
CA ASN A 105 -8.59 2.20 10.51
C ASN A 105 -7.97 3.51 9.99
N SER A 106 -7.27 3.44 8.86
CA SER A 106 -6.56 4.56 8.24
C SER A 106 -7.32 5.05 6.99
N PRO A 107 -7.26 6.36 6.66
CA PRO A 107 -7.73 6.83 5.36
C PRO A 107 -6.90 6.25 4.20
N LEU A 108 -5.65 5.84 4.46
CA LEU A 108 -4.77 5.18 3.51
C LEU A 108 -5.12 3.69 3.37
N ILE A 109 -5.15 3.22 2.13
CA ILE A 109 -5.31 1.81 1.77
C ILE A 109 -3.93 1.15 1.67
N TRP A 110 -3.00 1.82 0.98
CA TRP A 110 -1.64 1.35 0.76
C TRP A 110 -0.73 2.51 0.35
N VAL A 111 0.57 2.30 0.50
CA VAL A 111 1.62 3.13 -0.10
C VAL A 111 2.57 2.21 -0.85
N ASN A 112 2.93 2.52 -2.09
CA ASN A 112 3.97 1.81 -2.83
C ASN A 112 5.13 2.74 -3.14
N PHE A 113 6.30 2.14 -3.29
CA PHE A 113 7.54 2.80 -3.62
C PHE A 113 8.16 2.01 -4.74
N ASN A 114 8.59 2.68 -5.81
CA ASN A 114 9.31 2.02 -6.87
C ASN A 114 10.36 2.92 -7.51
N SER A 115 11.32 2.30 -8.18
CA SER A 115 12.30 3.00 -9.02
C SER A 115 12.54 2.22 -10.30
N LYS A 116 12.31 2.87 -11.44
CA LYS A 116 12.53 2.27 -12.77
C LYS A 116 13.95 2.48 -13.31
N ASN A 117 14.62 3.52 -12.83
CA ASN A 117 15.94 3.95 -13.29
C ASN A 117 16.99 3.95 -12.16
N GLY A 118 16.63 3.55 -10.94
CA GLY A 118 17.52 3.54 -9.77
C GLY A 118 17.80 4.92 -9.17
N GLU A 119 17.40 6.01 -9.84
CA GLU A 119 17.69 7.40 -9.47
C GLU A 119 16.46 8.15 -8.96
N THR A 120 15.29 7.80 -9.50
CA THR A 120 14.02 8.44 -9.19
C THR A 120 13.21 7.53 -8.27
N LEU A 121 12.74 8.08 -7.15
CA LEU A 121 11.81 7.43 -6.25
C LEU A 121 10.38 7.84 -6.64
N GLU A 122 9.60 6.90 -7.15
CA GLU A 122 8.17 7.06 -7.35
C GLU A 122 7.42 6.56 -6.11
N ILE A 123 6.53 7.39 -5.57
CA ILE A 123 5.67 7.04 -4.45
C ILE A 123 4.21 7.13 -4.88
N GLY A 124 3.49 6.02 -4.76
CA GLY A 124 2.04 5.96 -4.91
C GLY A 124 1.37 5.77 -3.56
N ALA A 125 0.28 6.48 -3.28
CA ALA A 125 -0.53 6.27 -2.09
C ALA A 125 -2.01 6.21 -2.46
N ALA A 126 -2.71 5.15 -2.04
CA ALA A 126 -4.15 5.04 -2.26
C ALA A 126 -4.95 5.39 -1.02
N PHE A 127 -6.12 5.99 -1.24
CA PHE A 127 -7.02 6.46 -0.21
C PHE A 127 -8.45 5.96 -0.46
N HIS A 128 -9.17 5.62 0.60
CA HIS A 128 -10.59 5.24 0.51
C HIS A 128 -11.46 6.39 0.00
N HIS A 129 -11.08 7.62 0.35
CA HIS A 129 -11.76 8.85 -0.02
C HIS A 129 -10.76 9.84 -0.60
N LEU A 130 -11.22 11.04 -0.95
CA LEU A 130 -10.36 12.11 -1.40
C LEU A 130 -9.20 12.31 -0.39
N PRO A 131 -7.92 12.42 -0.83
CA PRO A 131 -6.82 12.63 0.09
C PRO A 131 -7.05 13.86 0.99
N PRO A 132 -6.59 13.86 2.25
CA PRO A 132 -6.76 15.01 3.13
C PRO A 132 -6.18 16.30 2.52
N PRO A 133 -6.75 17.50 2.83
CA PRO A 133 -6.30 18.76 2.25
C PRO A 133 -4.79 18.98 2.35
N GLU A 134 -4.15 18.53 3.43
CA GLU A 134 -2.72 18.65 3.69
C GLU A 134 -1.90 17.94 2.62
N CYS A 135 -2.34 16.76 2.15
CA CYS A 135 -1.70 16.02 1.06
C CYS A 135 -1.85 16.72 -0.31
N ARG A 136 -2.85 17.59 -0.44
CA ARG A 136 -3.23 18.23 -1.71
C ARG A 136 -2.85 19.71 -1.75
N ASN A 137 -2.03 20.17 -0.79
CA ASN A 137 -1.71 21.58 -0.59
C ASN A 137 -2.97 22.48 -0.53
N HIS A 138 -4.02 21.99 0.13
CA HIS A 138 -5.35 22.61 0.23
C HIS A 138 -6.06 22.90 -1.10
N LYS A 139 -5.57 22.39 -2.24
CA LYS A 139 -6.23 22.52 -3.54
C LYS A 139 -7.59 21.84 -3.52
N LYS A 140 -8.64 22.45 -4.06
CA LYS A 140 -9.94 21.80 -4.28
C LYS A 140 -9.90 21.07 -5.62
N LEU A 141 -10.35 19.80 -5.68
CA LEU A 141 -10.34 19.03 -6.93
C LEU A 141 -11.70 19.13 -7.61
N GLU A 142 -11.80 19.99 -8.62
CA GLU A 142 -13.00 20.14 -9.43
C GLU A 142 -12.95 19.19 -10.65
N PRO A 143 -14.00 18.40 -10.94
CA PRO A 143 -13.99 17.45 -12.06
C PRO A 143 -13.69 18.07 -13.43
N GLY A 144 -14.08 19.33 -13.67
CA GLY A 144 -13.84 20.02 -14.95
C GLY A 144 -12.37 20.37 -15.22
N GLU A 145 -11.52 20.36 -14.19
CA GLU A 145 -10.07 20.58 -14.33
C GLU A 145 -9.31 19.27 -14.53
N ALA A 146 -9.98 18.13 -14.42
CA ALA A 146 -9.36 16.83 -14.51
C ALA A 146 -9.13 16.41 -15.96
N GLU A 147 -7.94 15.89 -16.24
CA GLU A 147 -7.68 15.17 -17.48
C GLU A 147 -8.30 13.77 -17.37
N GLN A 148 -9.24 13.44 -18.25
CA GLN A 148 -9.84 12.10 -18.30
C GLN A 148 -8.97 11.14 -19.12
N LYS A 149 -8.64 9.98 -18.54
CA LYS A 149 -7.89 8.91 -19.22
C LYS A 149 -8.56 7.57 -19.02
N THR A 150 -8.26 6.64 -19.93
CA THR A 150 -8.51 5.22 -19.73
C THR A 150 -7.17 4.51 -19.59
N ARG A 151 -7.01 3.69 -18.54
CA ARG A 151 -5.88 2.76 -18.39
C ARG A 151 -6.41 1.33 -18.40
N TYR A 152 -5.56 0.40 -18.85
CA TYR A 152 -5.82 -1.02 -18.75
C TYR A 152 -4.86 -1.64 -17.74
N VAL A 153 -5.39 -2.40 -16.78
CA VAL A 153 -4.61 -3.07 -15.74
C VAL A 153 -4.89 -4.56 -15.83
N ARG A 154 -3.85 -5.39 -15.80
CA ARG A 154 -4.02 -6.83 -15.73
C ARG A 154 -4.17 -7.27 -14.27
N ARG A 155 -5.31 -7.85 -13.92
CA ARG A 155 -5.61 -8.38 -12.58
C ARG A 155 -6.12 -9.81 -12.70
N ASN A 156 -5.49 -10.75 -11.98
CA ASN A 156 -5.85 -12.17 -12.03
C ASN A 156 -5.98 -12.70 -13.47
N GLN A 157 -4.98 -12.39 -14.31
CA GLN A 157 -4.91 -12.71 -15.74
C GLN A 157 -5.95 -12.03 -16.65
N ARG A 158 -6.92 -11.29 -16.10
CA ARG A 158 -7.92 -10.52 -16.87
C ARG A 158 -7.47 -9.09 -17.08
N LEU A 159 -7.78 -8.52 -18.24
CA LEU A 159 -7.54 -7.11 -18.53
C LEU A 159 -8.75 -6.29 -18.05
N GLU A 160 -8.54 -5.40 -17.09
CA GLU A 160 -9.55 -4.52 -16.51
C GLU A 160 -9.35 -3.11 -17.04
N ALA A 161 -10.38 -2.53 -17.67
CA ALA A 161 -10.38 -1.14 -18.09
C ALA A 161 -10.79 -0.23 -16.93
N GLN A 162 -10.03 0.85 -16.73
CA GLN A 162 -10.24 1.82 -15.66
C GLN A 162 -10.29 3.22 -16.22
N SER A 163 -11.35 3.96 -15.90
CA SER A 163 -11.44 5.39 -16.18
C SER A 163 -10.79 6.15 -15.03
N ILE A 164 -9.96 7.14 -15.37
CA ILE A 164 -9.22 7.96 -14.41
C ILE A 164 -9.53 9.42 -14.67
N LEU A 165 -9.81 10.17 -13.60
CA LEU A 165 -9.73 11.63 -13.61
C LEU A 165 -8.40 12.02 -12.95
N LEU A 166 -7.58 12.80 -13.66
CA LEU A 166 -6.23 13.16 -13.23
C LEU A 166 -6.12 14.67 -13.00
N TRP A 167 -5.70 15.06 -11.80
CA TRP A 167 -5.34 16.43 -11.45
C TRP A 167 -3.83 16.52 -11.25
N LYS A 168 -3.18 17.45 -11.95
CA LYS A 168 -1.77 17.80 -11.70
C LYS A 168 -1.69 18.78 -10.54
N LEU A 169 -0.70 18.60 -9.67
CA LEU A 169 -0.39 19.48 -8.55
C LEU A 169 0.95 20.18 -8.81
N PRO A 170 1.02 21.14 -9.76
CA PRO A 170 2.26 21.84 -10.08
C PRO A 170 2.81 22.65 -8.90
N GLU A 171 1.98 22.92 -7.89
CA GLU A 171 2.37 23.64 -6.68
C GLU A 171 3.29 22.80 -5.77
N LEU A 172 3.37 21.49 -6.01
CA LEU A 172 4.26 20.57 -5.31
C LEU A 172 5.54 20.32 -6.13
N LYS A 173 6.71 20.41 -5.50
CA LYS A 173 8.03 20.34 -6.14
C LYS A 173 8.35 18.98 -6.81
N ASN A 174 7.62 17.93 -6.46
CA ASN A 174 7.89 16.52 -6.76
C ASN A 174 6.99 15.95 -7.86
N HIS A 175 6.61 16.77 -8.86
CA HIS A 175 5.74 16.39 -9.97
C HIS A 175 4.49 15.61 -9.54
N SER A 176 3.85 16.06 -8.46
CA SER A 176 2.72 15.34 -7.86
C SER A 176 1.46 15.40 -8.70
N ARG A 177 0.68 14.33 -8.64
CA ARG A 177 -0.65 14.23 -9.24
C ARG A 177 -1.60 13.43 -8.35
N ILE A 178 -2.89 13.71 -8.49
CA ILE A 178 -3.96 12.92 -7.89
C ILE A 178 -4.81 12.32 -9.00
N CYS A 179 -5.14 11.05 -8.85
CA CYS A 179 -5.95 10.28 -9.75
C CYS A 179 -7.18 9.77 -9.00
N LEU A 180 -8.37 9.97 -9.54
CA LEU A 180 -9.58 9.27 -9.10
C LEU A 180 -9.84 8.10 -10.04
N VAL A 181 -9.87 6.89 -9.48
CA VAL A 181 -9.95 5.64 -10.25
C VAL A 181 -11.37 5.07 -10.20
N TYR A 182 -11.96 4.85 -11.36
CA TYR A 182 -13.24 4.17 -11.55
C TYR A 182 -13.01 2.82 -12.26
N ARG A 183 -13.65 1.76 -11.77
CA ARG A 183 -13.67 0.47 -12.49
C ARG A 183 -14.80 0.49 -13.50
N GLN A 184 -14.51 0.28 -14.79
CA GLN A 184 -15.53 0.37 -15.83
C GLN A 184 -16.59 -0.74 -15.74
N GLU A 185 -16.24 -1.93 -15.26
CA GLU A 185 -17.19 -3.03 -15.03
C GLU A 185 -18.20 -2.74 -13.89
N GLN A 186 -17.94 -1.71 -13.07
CA GLN A 186 -18.82 -1.24 -12.00
C GLN A 186 -19.16 0.22 -12.21
N ALA A 187 -19.88 0.49 -13.31
CA ALA A 187 -20.25 1.83 -13.75
C ALA A 187 -20.70 2.73 -12.58
N GLY A 188 -19.99 3.84 -12.39
CA GLY A 188 -20.30 4.86 -11.40
C GLY A 188 -19.78 4.62 -9.97
N LYS A 189 -19.14 3.48 -9.66
CA LYS A 189 -18.52 3.27 -8.34
C LYS A 189 -17.07 3.74 -8.33
N ILE A 190 -16.80 4.74 -7.49
CA ILE A 190 -15.44 5.14 -7.14
C ILE A 190 -14.73 3.94 -6.50
N SER A 191 -13.56 3.58 -7.03
CA SER A 191 -12.74 2.52 -6.46
C SER A 191 -11.89 3.09 -5.32
N HIS A 192 -11.11 4.12 -5.60
CA HIS A 192 -10.24 4.83 -4.65
C HIS A 192 -9.61 6.07 -5.33
N TYR A 193 -8.95 6.90 -4.53
CA TYR A 193 -8.05 7.94 -5.01
C TYR A 193 -6.60 7.47 -4.92
N GLU A 194 -5.76 7.79 -5.90
CA GLU A 194 -4.32 7.57 -5.88
C GLU A 194 -3.60 8.92 -5.93
N MET A 195 -2.72 9.20 -4.97
CA MET A 195 -1.73 10.26 -5.07
C MET A 195 -0.44 9.66 -5.59
N LYS A 196 0.18 10.27 -6.59
CA LYS A 196 1.48 9.84 -7.14
C LYS A 196 2.45 11.01 -7.15
N SER A 197 3.66 10.77 -6.67
CA SER A 197 4.74 11.75 -6.62
C SER A 197 6.05 11.11 -7.08
N SER A 198 6.92 11.93 -7.66
CA SER A 198 8.22 11.51 -8.17
C SER A 198 9.32 12.39 -7.60
N PHE A 199 10.34 11.78 -7.03
CA PHE A 199 11.43 12.47 -6.37
C PHE A 199 12.75 12.08 -7.00
N GLU A 200 13.47 13.08 -7.50
CA GLU A 200 14.85 12.89 -7.95
C GLU A 200 15.77 12.78 -6.74
N LYS A 201 16.78 11.91 -6.81
CA LYS A 201 17.77 11.75 -5.73
C LYS A 201 18.40 13.09 -5.29
N THR A 202 18.67 13.98 -6.25
CA THR A 202 19.29 15.30 -6.02
C THR A 202 18.36 16.30 -5.34
N SER A 203 17.04 16.19 -5.50
CA SER A 203 16.09 17.13 -4.91
C SER A 203 15.81 16.87 -3.42
N LEU A 204 16.28 15.74 -2.90
CA LEU A 204 16.12 15.34 -1.50
C LEU A 204 17.44 15.25 -0.71
N ALA A 205 18.55 15.77 -1.25
CA ALA A 205 19.83 15.82 -0.54
C ALA A 205 19.70 16.58 0.79
N PRO A 206 20.41 16.18 1.87
CA PRO A 206 20.49 17.00 3.08
C PRO A 206 20.97 18.41 2.73
N LEU A 207 20.32 19.42 3.33
CA LEU A 207 20.87 20.77 3.31
C LEU A 207 22.29 20.70 3.89
N PRO A 208 23.29 21.36 3.27
CA PRO A 208 24.61 21.45 3.86
C PRO A 208 24.49 22.07 5.26
N GLU A 209 25.17 21.45 6.22
CA GLU A 209 25.26 21.91 7.62
C GLU A 209 25.78 23.34 7.74
#